data_AF-A0A7U3ZLD5-F1
#
_entry.id   AF-A0A7U3ZLD5-F1
#
_cell.length_a   1.000
_cell.length_b   1.000
_cell.length_c   1.000
_cell.angle_alpha   90.00
_cell.angle_beta   90.00
_cell.angle_gamma   90.00
#
_symmetry.space_group_name_H-M   'P 1'
#
loop_
_entity.id
_entity.type
_entity.pdbx_description
1 polymer ?
#
loop_
_entity_poly.entity_id
_entity_poly.type
_entity_poly.pdbx_seq_one_letter_code
_entity_poly.pdbx_strand_id
1 'polypeptide(L)'
;MNSVHYICIVYKNNRFTKQIMGIQERKEREKEDMRRLISEAARKLFLEQGYEKTSIRNIADAIEYSPGTIYLYYKDKNELLFSLHEEAFLKMMQELIKVSGISDPFERLVEMGHQYIKYAIENPELYDLMFIMQAPMETLACRDEIWEDGLKSFGLLKLVIEDCVKAGYFKETNIEIMAMTVWAYMHGLVTIYLKNRMSMFQDNQQLDRIQDSFKLFIKMLKTSL
;
A
#
# COMPACT_ATOMS: atom_id res chain seq x y z
N MET A 1 -12.96 -30.43 -56.36
CA MET A 1 -13.15 -30.49 -54.88
C MET A 1 -12.56 -29.21 -54.28
N ASN A 2 -13.11 -28.05 -54.65
CA ASN A 2 -14.12 -27.24 -53.94
C ASN A 2 -13.55 -26.44 -52.75
N SER A 3 -12.94 -25.31 -53.11
CA SER A 3 -12.49 -24.17 -52.29
C SER A 3 -13.58 -23.53 -51.40
N VAL A 4 -14.82 -24.00 -51.47
CA VAL A 4 -15.94 -23.58 -50.62
C VAL A 4 -15.90 -24.27 -49.25
N HIS A 5 -15.21 -25.42 -49.11
CA HIS A 5 -15.12 -26.15 -47.84
C HIS A 5 -14.12 -25.53 -46.84
N TYR A 6 -13.07 -24.86 -47.34
CA TYR A 6 -12.05 -24.21 -46.48
C TYR A 6 -12.57 -22.91 -45.82
N ILE A 7 -13.45 -22.18 -46.48
CA ILE A 7 -14.01 -20.91 -45.95
C ILE A 7 -15.00 -21.16 -44.80
N CYS A 8 -15.69 -22.30 -44.78
CA CYS A 8 -16.58 -22.67 -43.67
C CYS A 8 -15.83 -23.02 -42.37
N ILE A 9 -14.58 -23.50 -42.43
CA ILE A 9 -13.78 -23.84 -41.24
C ILE A 9 -13.24 -22.58 -40.57
N VAL A 10 -12.80 -21.58 -41.36
CA VAL A 10 -12.30 -20.31 -40.83
C VAL A 10 -13.43 -19.45 -40.24
N TYR A 11 -14.63 -19.45 -40.84
CA TYR A 11 -15.78 -18.71 -40.29
C TYR A 11 -16.46 -19.40 -39.09
N LYS A 12 -16.37 -20.73 -38.95
CA LYS A 12 -16.84 -21.43 -37.73
C LYS A 12 -15.88 -21.26 -36.55
N ASN A 13 -14.59 -21.05 -36.79
CA ASN A 13 -13.61 -20.82 -35.73
C ASN A 13 -13.75 -19.47 -35.04
N ASN A 14 -14.29 -18.44 -35.69
CA ASN A 14 -14.35 -17.08 -35.13
C ASN A 14 -15.47 -16.91 -34.06
N ARG A 15 -16.54 -17.72 -34.12
CA ARG A 15 -17.57 -17.76 -33.06
C ARG A 15 -17.09 -18.54 -31.84
N PHE A 16 -16.41 -19.66 -32.04
CA PHE A 16 -15.89 -20.49 -30.96
C PHE A 16 -14.76 -19.79 -30.19
N THR A 17 -13.81 -19.14 -30.88
CA THR A 17 -12.76 -18.35 -30.21
C THR A 17 -13.33 -17.14 -29.47
N LYS A 18 -14.28 -16.41 -30.06
CA LYS A 18 -14.96 -15.29 -29.38
C LYS A 18 -15.80 -15.72 -28.18
N GLN A 19 -16.41 -16.90 -28.24
CA GLN A 19 -17.16 -17.49 -27.13
C GLN A 19 -16.23 -18.01 -26.03
N ILE A 20 -15.08 -18.63 -26.37
CA ILE A 20 -14.05 -19.06 -25.42
C ILE A 20 -13.42 -17.84 -24.72
N MET A 21 -13.09 -16.78 -25.47
CA MET A 21 -12.59 -15.53 -24.88
C MET A 21 -13.64 -14.89 -23.97
N GLY A 22 -14.91 -14.86 -24.36
CA GLY A 22 -15.99 -14.36 -23.50
C GLY A 22 -16.21 -15.17 -22.22
N ILE A 23 -15.99 -16.50 -22.26
CA ILE A 23 -16.04 -17.37 -21.07
C ILE A 23 -14.83 -17.13 -20.17
N GLN A 24 -13.62 -17.00 -20.74
CA GLN A 24 -12.41 -16.74 -19.96
C GLN A 24 -12.46 -15.38 -19.28
N GLU A 25 -12.83 -14.32 -20.01
CA GLU A 25 -13.00 -12.98 -19.45
C GLU A 25 -14.06 -12.95 -18.33
N ARG A 26 -15.15 -13.69 -18.50
CA ARG A 26 -16.18 -13.79 -17.45
C ARG A 26 -15.62 -14.49 -16.20
N LYS A 27 -14.88 -15.58 -16.36
CA LYS A 27 -14.26 -16.29 -15.23
C LYS A 27 -13.22 -15.43 -14.51
N GLU A 28 -12.40 -14.68 -15.24
CA GLU A 28 -11.45 -13.75 -14.61
C GLU A 28 -12.17 -12.65 -13.84
N ARG A 29 -13.23 -12.04 -14.41
CA ARG A 29 -14.05 -11.06 -13.69
C ARG A 29 -14.68 -11.64 -12.43
N GLU A 30 -15.28 -12.83 -12.51
CA GLU A 30 -15.86 -13.51 -11.34
C GLU A 30 -14.78 -13.81 -10.28
N LYS A 31 -13.54 -14.11 -10.71
CA LYS A 31 -12.41 -14.35 -9.82
C LYS A 31 -11.94 -13.06 -9.13
N GLU A 32 -11.85 -11.96 -9.87
CA GLU A 32 -11.49 -10.63 -9.35
C GLU A 32 -12.57 -10.09 -8.40
N ASP A 33 -13.84 -10.23 -8.76
CA ASP A 33 -14.97 -9.83 -7.92
C ASP A 33 -14.97 -10.58 -6.59
N MET A 34 -14.66 -11.89 -6.61
CA MET A 34 -14.53 -12.68 -5.40
C MET A 34 -13.31 -12.28 -4.57
N ARG A 35 -12.14 -12.03 -5.19
CA ARG A 35 -10.97 -11.50 -4.46
C ARG A 35 -11.29 -10.19 -3.77
N ARG A 36 -11.97 -9.26 -4.46
CA ARG A 36 -12.41 -8.00 -3.88
C ARG A 36 -13.35 -8.23 -2.68
N LEU A 37 -14.33 -9.12 -2.82
CA LEU A 37 -15.26 -9.45 -1.73
C LEU A 37 -14.51 -10.00 -0.50
N ILE A 38 -13.55 -10.90 -0.70
CA ILE A 38 -12.71 -11.46 0.36
C ILE A 38 -11.86 -10.36 1.02
N SER A 39 -11.16 -9.54 0.22
CA SER A 39 -10.33 -8.44 0.71
C SER A 39 -11.15 -7.42 1.51
N GLU A 40 -12.34 -7.05 1.05
CA GLU A 40 -13.23 -6.10 1.73
C GLU A 40 -13.71 -6.62 3.08
N ALA A 41 -14.14 -7.89 3.13
CA ALA A 41 -14.57 -8.53 4.37
C ALA A 41 -13.40 -8.68 5.36
N ALA A 42 -12.23 -9.11 4.87
CA ALA A 42 -11.03 -9.23 5.68
C ALA A 42 -10.60 -7.89 6.28
N ARG A 43 -10.57 -6.83 5.45
CA ARG A 43 -10.26 -5.47 5.91
C ARG A 43 -11.24 -4.98 6.97
N LYS A 44 -12.54 -5.18 6.76
CA LYS A 44 -13.57 -4.79 7.74
C LYS A 44 -13.35 -5.49 9.08
N LEU A 45 -13.14 -6.81 9.07
CA LEU A 45 -12.88 -7.58 10.28
C LEU A 45 -11.57 -7.17 10.95
N PHE A 46 -10.52 -6.86 10.19
CA PHE A 46 -9.27 -6.38 10.76
C PHE A 46 -9.43 -5.05 11.49
N LEU A 47 -10.24 -4.12 10.96
CA LEU A 47 -10.57 -2.86 11.64
C LEU A 47 -11.42 -3.07 12.90
N GLU A 48 -12.37 -4.02 12.88
CA GLU A 48 -13.30 -4.22 14.00
C GLU A 48 -12.68 -4.97 15.19
N GLN A 49 -11.83 -5.96 14.94
CA GLN A 49 -11.32 -6.87 15.99
C GLN A 49 -9.81 -7.08 15.98
N GLY A 50 -9.10 -6.47 15.02
CA GLY A 50 -7.66 -6.66 14.83
C GLY A 50 -7.32 -7.88 13.98
N TYR A 51 -6.15 -7.84 13.37
CA TYR A 51 -5.68 -8.88 12.46
C TYR A 51 -5.46 -10.23 13.17
N GLU A 52 -4.90 -10.26 14.38
CA GLU A 52 -4.62 -11.51 15.13
C GLU A 52 -5.89 -12.32 15.40
N LYS A 53 -6.98 -11.63 15.77
CA LYS A 53 -8.25 -12.27 16.12
C LYS A 53 -9.08 -12.68 14.91
N THR A 54 -8.71 -12.23 13.72
CA THR A 54 -9.45 -12.54 12.49
C THR A 54 -8.89 -13.79 11.81
N SER A 55 -9.72 -14.83 11.71
CA SER A 55 -9.40 -16.08 11.01
C SER A 55 -10.01 -16.13 9.61
N ILE A 56 -9.49 -17.03 8.75
CA ILE A 56 -10.09 -17.33 7.44
C ILE A 56 -11.56 -17.75 7.58
N ARG A 57 -11.91 -18.46 8.66
CA ARG A 57 -13.30 -18.83 8.94
C ARG A 57 -14.16 -17.60 9.20
N ASN A 58 -13.70 -16.64 10.01
CA ASN A 58 -14.46 -15.40 10.24
C ASN A 58 -14.72 -14.65 8.94
N ILE A 59 -13.73 -14.59 8.06
CA ILE A 59 -13.86 -13.91 6.76
C ILE A 59 -14.88 -14.64 5.89
N ALA A 60 -14.78 -15.96 5.79
CA ALA A 60 -15.71 -16.78 5.03
C ALA A 60 -17.16 -16.65 5.55
N ASP A 61 -17.35 -16.70 6.87
CA ASP A 61 -18.64 -16.54 7.52
C ASP A 61 -19.24 -15.14 7.23
N ALA A 62 -18.41 -14.09 7.25
CA ALA A 62 -18.84 -12.72 6.98
C ALA A 62 -19.31 -12.47 5.54
N ILE A 63 -18.90 -13.32 4.60
CA ILE A 63 -19.35 -13.27 3.20
C ILE A 63 -20.31 -14.41 2.85
N GLU A 64 -20.73 -15.20 3.83
CA GLU A 64 -21.64 -16.36 3.68
C GLU A 64 -21.07 -17.47 2.77
N TYR A 65 -19.76 -17.67 2.78
CA TYR A 65 -19.07 -18.74 2.06
C TYR A 65 -18.37 -19.72 2.99
N SER A 66 -17.95 -20.86 2.43
CA SER A 66 -17.11 -21.81 3.16
C SER A 66 -15.66 -21.32 3.26
N PRO A 67 -14.90 -21.68 4.31
CA PRO A 67 -13.46 -21.42 4.35
C PRO A 67 -12.72 -21.98 3.13
N GLY A 68 -13.18 -23.11 2.59
CA GLY A 68 -12.66 -23.72 1.36
C GLY A 68 -12.73 -22.77 0.16
N THR A 69 -13.75 -21.92 0.09
CA THR A 69 -13.88 -20.91 -0.96
C THR A 69 -12.73 -19.91 -0.90
N ILE A 70 -12.34 -19.44 0.29
CA ILE A 70 -11.22 -18.51 0.45
C ILE A 70 -9.91 -19.14 -0.02
N TYR A 71 -9.70 -20.43 0.30
CA TYR A 71 -8.51 -21.18 -0.09
C TYR A 71 -8.36 -21.39 -1.60
N LEU A 72 -9.41 -21.18 -2.40
CA LEU A 72 -9.31 -21.15 -3.86
C LEU A 72 -8.59 -19.91 -4.39
N TYR A 73 -8.49 -18.85 -3.58
CA TYR A 73 -7.95 -17.54 -3.96
C TYR A 73 -6.66 -17.19 -3.22
N TYR A 74 -6.53 -17.65 -1.98
CA TYR A 74 -5.40 -17.40 -1.09
C TYR A 74 -4.99 -18.70 -0.39
N LYS A 75 -3.75 -19.14 -0.56
CA LYS A 75 -3.17 -20.35 0.04
C LYS A 75 -3.32 -20.36 1.56
N ASP A 76 -3.13 -19.22 2.19
CA ASP A 76 -3.22 -19.04 3.63
C ASP A 76 -3.56 -17.58 4.00
N LYS A 77 -3.64 -17.32 5.30
CA LYS A 77 -3.91 -15.98 5.84
C LYS A 77 -2.80 -14.99 5.50
N ASN A 78 -1.55 -15.44 5.39
CA ASN A 78 -0.42 -14.56 5.11
C ASN A 78 -0.46 -14.08 3.65
N GLU A 79 -0.87 -14.94 2.72
CA GLU A 79 -1.09 -14.52 1.33
C GLU A 79 -2.21 -13.47 1.21
N LEU A 80 -3.31 -13.64 1.96
CA LEU A 80 -4.36 -12.63 2.02
C LEU A 80 -3.85 -11.31 2.63
N LEU A 81 -3.05 -11.38 3.70
CA LEU A 81 -2.43 -10.20 4.31
C LEU A 81 -1.47 -9.49 3.35
N PHE A 82 -0.70 -10.24 2.56
CA PHE A 82 0.17 -9.67 1.53
C PHE A 82 -0.63 -8.94 0.45
N SER A 83 -1.72 -9.53 -0.05
CA SER A 83 -2.60 -8.85 -1.01
C SER A 83 -3.21 -7.56 -0.44
N LEU A 84 -3.59 -7.55 0.84
CA LEU A 84 -4.09 -6.36 1.52
C LEU A 84 -2.99 -5.33 1.78
N HIS A 85 -1.75 -5.76 1.98
CA HIS A 85 -0.57 -4.90 2.08
C HIS A 85 -0.35 -4.13 0.77
N GLU A 86 -0.42 -4.81 -0.38
CA GLU A 86 -0.33 -4.16 -1.71
C GLU A 86 -1.45 -3.11 -1.90
N GLU A 87 -2.70 -3.46 -1.55
CA GLU A 87 -3.83 -2.52 -1.58
C GLU A 87 -3.62 -1.30 -0.66
N ALA A 88 -3.03 -1.51 0.53
CA ALA A 88 -2.76 -0.45 1.50
C ALA A 88 -1.69 0.53 0.98
N PHE A 89 -0.64 0.02 0.33
CA PHE A 89 0.37 0.84 -0.33
C PHE A 89 -0.21 1.65 -1.49
N LEU A 90 -1.07 1.03 -2.31
CA LEU A 90 -1.74 1.74 -3.39
C LEU A 90 -2.56 2.94 -2.87
N LYS A 91 -3.32 2.75 -1.79
CA LYS A 91 -4.10 3.83 -1.15
C LYS A 91 -3.21 4.93 -0.58
N MET A 92 -2.15 4.56 0.14
CA MET A 92 -1.19 5.54 0.67
C MET A 92 -0.56 6.35 -0.46
N MET A 93 -0.14 5.70 -1.55
CA MET A 93 0.45 6.36 -2.71
C MET A 93 -0.54 7.32 -3.39
N GLN A 94 -1.81 6.94 -3.50
CA GLN A 94 -2.86 7.82 -4.03
C GLN A 94 -3.02 9.09 -3.19
N GLU A 95 -2.89 9.01 -1.85
CA GLU A 95 -2.91 10.19 -0.98
C GLU A 95 -1.66 11.03 -1.14
N LEU A 96 -0.47 10.43 -1.14
CA LEU A 96 0.80 11.15 -1.25
C LEU A 96 0.96 11.85 -2.61
N ILE A 97 0.42 11.30 -3.70
CA ILE A 97 0.51 11.92 -5.03
C ILE A 97 -0.37 13.18 -5.15
N LYS A 98 -1.38 13.37 -4.28
CA LYS A 98 -2.24 14.57 -4.33
C LYS A 98 -1.47 15.88 -4.16
N VAL A 99 -0.31 15.83 -3.50
CA VAL A 99 0.53 17.02 -3.27
C VAL A 99 1.47 17.31 -4.44
N SER A 100 1.50 16.46 -5.46
CA SER A 100 2.42 16.57 -6.60
C SER A 100 2.32 17.89 -7.37
N GLY A 101 1.15 18.54 -7.32
CA GLY A 101 0.90 19.83 -7.97
C GLY A 101 1.48 21.06 -7.26
N ILE A 102 2.08 20.91 -6.08
CA ILE A 102 2.76 22.00 -5.38
C ILE A 102 4.07 22.33 -6.12
N SER A 103 4.21 23.57 -6.56
CA SER A 103 5.32 24.02 -7.41
C SER A 103 6.66 24.10 -6.67
N ASP A 104 6.65 24.57 -5.42
CA ASP A 104 7.88 24.62 -4.62
C ASP A 104 8.20 23.22 -4.07
N PRO A 105 9.37 22.63 -4.41
CA PRO A 105 9.64 21.24 -4.06
C PRO A 105 9.82 21.03 -2.55
N PHE A 106 10.25 22.05 -1.80
CA PHE A 106 10.39 21.96 -0.35
C PHE A 106 9.03 22.04 0.33
N GLU A 107 8.16 22.95 -0.09
CA GLU A 107 6.75 22.99 0.35
C GLU A 107 6.04 21.66 0.05
N ARG A 108 6.27 21.09 -1.13
CA ARG A 108 5.76 19.77 -1.50
C ARG A 108 6.27 18.65 -0.60
N LEU A 109 7.56 18.67 -0.23
CA LEU A 109 8.14 17.71 0.72
C LEU A 109 7.46 17.82 2.10
N VAL A 110 7.24 19.05 2.57
CA VAL A 110 6.57 19.33 3.84
C VAL A 110 5.13 18.82 3.81
N GLU A 111 4.37 19.14 2.77
CA GLU A 111 2.98 18.70 2.64
C GLU A 111 2.87 17.19 2.46
N MET A 112 3.81 16.57 1.74
CA MET A 112 3.89 15.10 1.66
C MET A 112 4.10 14.48 3.05
N GLY A 113 4.93 15.09 3.90
CA GLY A 113 5.11 14.68 5.30
C GLY A 113 3.84 14.84 6.15
N HIS A 114 3.09 15.93 5.96
CA HIS A 114 1.78 16.12 6.60
C HIS A 114 0.76 15.06 6.18
N GLN A 115 0.64 14.78 4.87
CA GLN A 115 -0.24 13.74 4.36
C GLN A 115 0.16 12.35 4.87
N TYR A 116 1.45 12.07 4.97
CA TYR A 116 1.96 10.83 5.53
C TYR A 116 1.54 10.64 7.00
N ILE A 117 1.74 11.64 7.86
CA ILE A 117 1.33 11.60 9.27
C ILE A 117 -0.19 11.44 9.38
N LYS A 118 -0.94 12.25 8.63
CA LYS A 118 -2.41 12.21 8.63
C LYS A 118 -2.92 10.82 8.23
N TYR A 119 -2.43 10.29 7.11
CA TYR A 119 -2.84 8.97 6.61
C TYR A 119 -2.60 7.87 7.64
N ALA A 120 -1.42 7.87 8.28
CA ALA A 120 -1.10 6.87 9.28
C ALA A 120 -1.97 6.96 10.54
N ILE A 121 -2.31 8.18 10.99
CA ILE A 121 -3.20 8.39 12.15
C ILE A 121 -4.64 8.00 11.84
N GLU A 122 -5.12 8.30 10.64
CA GLU A 122 -6.47 7.96 10.20
C GLU A 122 -6.63 6.46 9.86
N ASN A 123 -5.52 5.75 9.61
CA ASN A 123 -5.52 4.35 9.18
C ASN A 123 -4.45 3.50 9.93
N PRO A 124 -4.50 3.41 11.27
CA PRO A 124 -3.44 2.78 12.06
C PRO A 124 -3.27 1.28 11.76
N GLU A 125 -4.34 0.56 11.48
CA GLU A 125 -4.29 -0.87 11.13
C GLU A 125 -3.66 -1.10 9.76
N LEU A 126 -3.88 -0.19 8.80
CA LEU A 126 -3.22 -0.26 7.49
C LEU A 126 -1.74 0.09 7.62
N TYR A 127 -1.39 1.08 8.46
CA TYR A 127 0.01 1.39 8.75
C TYR A 127 0.73 0.18 9.38
N ASP A 128 0.08 -0.50 10.30
CA ASP A 128 0.61 -1.73 10.90
C ASP A 128 0.83 -2.84 9.87
N LEU A 129 -0.14 -3.05 8.98
CA LEU A 129 -0.03 -4.04 7.91
C LEU A 129 1.10 -3.73 6.93
N MET A 130 1.33 -2.45 6.63
CA MET A 130 2.38 -2.02 5.72
C MET A 130 3.79 -2.11 6.33
N PHE A 131 3.95 -1.76 7.61
CA PHE A 131 5.28 -1.46 8.17
C PHE A 131 5.64 -2.17 9.48
N ILE A 132 4.68 -2.74 10.20
CA ILE A 132 4.91 -3.32 11.54
C ILE A 132 4.78 -4.85 11.52
N MET A 133 3.81 -5.38 10.78
CA MET A 133 3.58 -6.82 10.68
C MET A 133 4.67 -7.51 9.86
N GLN A 134 5.15 -8.66 10.35
CA GLN A 134 6.16 -9.45 9.64
C GLN A 134 5.55 -10.30 8.51
N ALA A 135 4.32 -10.77 8.67
CA ALA A 135 3.67 -11.74 7.78
C ALA A 135 3.69 -11.36 6.27
N PRO A 136 3.46 -10.10 5.85
CA PRO A 136 3.61 -9.72 4.44
C PRO A 136 5.04 -9.90 3.93
N MET A 137 6.04 -9.50 4.71
CA MET A 137 7.45 -9.62 4.31
C MET A 137 7.95 -11.06 4.36
N GLU A 138 7.42 -11.90 5.25
CA GLU A 138 7.65 -13.34 5.24
C GLU A 138 7.09 -13.99 3.96
N THR A 139 5.89 -13.57 3.53
CA THR A 139 5.27 -14.05 2.29
C THR A 139 6.13 -13.68 1.08
N LEU A 140 6.57 -12.43 1.01
CA LEU A 140 7.46 -11.95 -0.05
C LEU A 140 8.79 -12.73 -0.06
N ALA A 141 9.41 -12.94 1.12
CA ALA A 141 10.65 -13.70 1.24
C ALA A 141 10.48 -15.16 0.81
N CYS A 142 9.35 -15.80 1.14
CA CYS A 142 9.05 -17.15 0.67
C CYS A 142 8.88 -17.24 -0.85
N ARG A 143 8.55 -16.14 -1.52
CA ARG A 143 8.40 -16.07 -2.98
C ARG A 143 9.69 -15.71 -3.72
N ASP A 144 10.73 -15.28 -2.99
CA ASP A 144 11.97 -14.73 -3.57
C ASP A 144 11.70 -13.54 -4.51
N GLU A 145 10.75 -12.69 -4.12
CA GLU A 145 10.28 -11.55 -4.89
C GLU A 145 10.84 -10.22 -4.34
N ILE A 146 10.98 -9.23 -5.22
CA ILE A 146 11.36 -7.87 -4.84
C ILE A 146 10.16 -7.16 -4.22
N TRP A 147 10.38 -6.36 -3.18
CA TRP A 147 9.35 -5.52 -2.60
C TRP A 147 9.05 -4.30 -3.48
N GLU A 148 8.24 -4.48 -4.51
CA GLU A 148 7.92 -3.42 -5.47
C GLU A 148 7.26 -2.20 -4.82
N ASP A 149 6.38 -2.39 -3.84
CA ASP A 149 5.68 -1.29 -3.17
C ASP A 149 6.63 -0.43 -2.34
N GLY A 150 7.59 -1.08 -1.67
CA GLY A 150 8.70 -0.40 -1.00
C GLY A 150 9.53 0.43 -1.98
N LEU A 151 9.88 -0.15 -3.15
CA LEU A 151 10.62 0.57 -4.19
C LEU A 151 9.84 1.77 -4.74
N LYS A 152 8.54 1.62 -5.04
CA LYS A 152 7.69 2.69 -5.60
C LYS A 152 7.50 3.83 -4.60
N SER A 153 7.17 3.50 -3.35
CA SER A 153 6.94 4.50 -2.30
C SER A 153 8.22 5.24 -1.90
N PHE A 154 9.33 4.53 -1.74
CA PHE A 154 10.63 5.14 -1.52
C PHE A 154 11.10 5.97 -2.72
N GLY A 155 10.84 5.50 -3.94
CA GLY A 155 11.12 6.21 -5.18
C GLY A 155 10.41 7.55 -5.28
N LEU A 156 9.14 7.63 -4.85
CA LEU A 156 8.40 8.90 -4.80
C LEU A 156 9.08 9.92 -3.88
N LEU A 157 9.52 9.49 -2.69
CA LEU A 157 10.27 10.36 -1.77
C LEU A 157 11.60 10.82 -2.37
N LYS A 158 12.34 9.92 -3.02
CA LYS A 158 13.60 10.25 -3.71
C LYS A 158 13.39 11.33 -4.77
N LEU A 159 12.33 11.24 -5.57
CA LEU A 159 12.01 12.24 -6.61
C LEU A 159 11.79 13.63 -6.01
N VAL A 160 11.02 13.73 -4.93
CA VAL A 160 10.77 15.02 -4.26
C VAL A 160 12.06 15.60 -3.68
N ILE A 161 12.92 14.76 -3.09
CA ILE A 161 14.22 15.19 -2.56
C ILE A 161 15.16 15.63 -3.69
N GLU A 162 15.20 14.92 -4.80
CA GLU A 162 16.00 15.29 -5.97
C GLU A 162 15.59 16.67 -6.49
N ASP A 163 14.29 16.96 -6.54
CA ASP A 163 13.79 18.29 -6.92
C ASP A 163 14.18 19.38 -5.91
N CYS A 164 14.22 19.07 -4.61
CA CYS A 164 14.73 20.00 -3.60
C CYS A 164 16.22 20.31 -3.79
N VAL A 165 17.04 19.30 -4.14
CA VAL A 165 18.47 19.49 -4.46
C VAL A 165 18.61 20.39 -5.70
N LYS A 166 17.85 20.12 -6.77
CA LYS A 166 17.86 20.93 -8.01
C LYS A 166 17.45 22.38 -7.77
N ALA A 167 16.50 22.61 -6.86
CA ALA A 167 16.05 23.94 -6.46
C ALA A 167 17.00 24.64 -5.46
N GLY A 168 18.07 23.98 -5.02
CA GLY A 168 19.07 24.55 -4.11
C GLY A 168 18.65 24.59 -2.64
N TYR A 169 17.60 23.86 -2.25
CA TYR A 169 17.18 23.74 -0.84
C TYR A 169 18.13 22.88 -0.02
N PHE A 170 18.78 21.91 -0.68
CA PHE A 170 19.78 21.04 -0.07
C PHE A 170 21.08 21.14 -0.87
N LYS A 171 22.21 21.25 -0.18
CA LYS A 171 23.53 21.01 -0.79
C LYS A 171 23.59 19.66 -1.50
N GLU A 172 24.54 19.54 -2.44
CA GLU A 172 24.86 18.26 -3.09
C GLU A 172 25.07 17.18 -2.02
N THR A 173 24.18 16.19 -2.05
CA THR A 173 24.06 15.17 -1.03
C THR A 173 23.66 13.87 -1.69
N ASN A 174 23.91 12.76 -1.00
CA ASN A 174 23.43 11.46 -1.46
C ASN A 174 21.90 11.40 -1.27
N ILE A 175 21.15 11.49 -2.38
CA ILE A 175 19.68 11.48 -2.42
C ILE A 175 19.10 10.27 -1.68
N GLU A 176 19.74 9.10 -1.82
CA GLU A 176 19.26 7.88 -1.17
C GLU A 176 19.41 7.96 0.34
N ILE A 177 20.55 8.43 0.84
CA ILE A 177 20.77 8.60 2.28
C ILE A 177 19.86 9.69 2.85
N MET A 178 19.61 10.76 2.11
CA MET A 178 18.64 11.78 2.50
C MET A 178 17.23 11.22 2.60
N ALA A 179 16.80 10.48 1.58
CA ALA A 179 15.50 9.81 1.57
C ALA A 179 15.36 8.82 2.71
N MET A 180 16.39 8.00 2.97
CA MET A 180 16.43 7.09 4.12
C MET A 180 16.31 7.84 5.45
N THR A 181 16.96 9.00 5.59
CA THR A 181 16.92 9.81 6.81
C THR A 181 15.53 10.39 7.06
N VAL A 182 14.93 10.99 6.03
CA VAL A 182 13.55 11.49 6.09
C VAL A 182 12.58 10.34 6.40
N TRP A 183 12.71 9.23 5.69
CA TRP A 183 11.87 8.05 5.86
C TRP A 183 11.96 7.48 7.28
N ALA A 184 13.17 7.30 7.81
CA ALA A 184 13.40 6.81 9.16
C ALA A 184 12.81 7.74 10.23
N TYR A 185 12.99 9.05 10.08
CA TYR A 185 12.41 10.03 11.00
C TYR A 185 10.88 9.96 11.01
N MET A 186 10.25 9.99 9.82
CA MET A 186 8.79 9.95 9.69
C MET A 186 8.21 8.65 10.26
N HIS A 187 8.82 7.51 9.95
CA HIS A 187 8.42 6.23 10.53
C HIS A 187 8.57 6.19 12.04
N GLY A 188 9.69 6.64 12.58
CA GLY A 188 9.92 6.66 14.03
C GLY A 188 8.89 7.51 14.75
N LEU A 189 8.62 8.70 14.21
CA LEU A 189 7.66 9.65 14.77
C LEU A 189 6.23 9.07 14.81
N VAL A 190 5.75 8.55 13.69
CA VAL A 190 4.42 7.96 13.58
C VAL A 190 4.31 6.69 14.44
N THR A 191 5.30 5.82 14.40
CA THR A 191 5.26 4.53 15.13
C THR A 191 5.24 4.75 16.64
N ILE A 192 6.02 5.70 17.17
CA ILE A 192 6.03 6.00 18.61
C ILE A 192 4.63 6.43 19.09
N TYR A 193 3.90 7.19 18.27
CA TYR A 193 2.53 7.59 18.56
C TYR A 193 1.53 6.44 18.48
N LEU A 194 1.46 5.78 17.31
CA LEU A 194 0.50 4.71 17.05
C LEU A 194 0.65 3.54 18.01
N LYS A 195 1.87 3.30 18.51
CA LYS A 195 2.17 2.22 19.46
C LYS A 195 2.09 2.64 20.92
N ASN A 196 1.46 3.78 21.23
CA ASN A 196 1.28 4.29 22.59
C ASN A 196 2.60 4.39 23.37
N ARG A 197 3.73 4.61 22.68
CA ARG A 197 5.07 4.74 23.28
C ARG A 197 5.33 6.14 23.83
N MET A 198 4.31 7.00 23.82
CA MET A 198 4.28 8.33 24.43
C MET A 198 3.54 8.35 25.78
N SER A 199 3.13 7.19 26.31
CA SER A 199 2.36 7.06 27.55
C SER A 199 3.09 7.51 28.82
N MET A 200 4.41 7.73 28.77
CA MET A 200 5.16 8.37 29.85
C MET A 200 4.84 9.86 30.03
N PHE A 201 4.26 10.52 29.02
CA PHE A 201 3.73 11.88 29.14
C PHE A 201 2.29 11.81 29.67
N GLN A 202 2.02 12.48 30.79
CA GLN A 202 0.73 12.43 31.49
C GLN A 202 -0.28 13.51 31.02
N ASP A 203 0.10 14.34 30.04
CA ASP A 203 -0.79 15.28 29.37
C ASP A 203 -1.50 14.64 28.16
N ASN A 204 -2.50 15.31 27.58
CA ASN A 204 -3.17 14.87 26.35
C ASN A 204 -2.58 15.55 25.09
N GLN A 205 -1.28 15.87 25.09
CA GLN A 205 -0.62 16.66 24.02
C GLN A 205 0.24 15.79 23.08
N GLN A 206 0.02 14.48 23.01
CA GLN A 206 0.84 13.57 22.19
C GLN A 206 0.81 13.97 20.71
N LEU A 207 -0.36 14.33 20.19
CA LEU A 207 -0.50 14.77 18.80
C LEU A 207 0.21 16.10 18.55
N ASP A 208 0.07 17.07 19.46
CA ASP A 208 0.77 18.37 19.36
C ASP A 208 2.29 18.18 19.37
N ARG A 209 2.80 17.29 20.24
CA ARG A 209 4.22 16.94 20.33
C ARG A 209 4.76 16.36 19.02
N ILE A 210 3.97 15.54 18.32
CA ILE A 210 4.35 15.03 17.00
C ILE A 210 4.42 16.13 15.97
N GLN A 211 3.40 16.98 15.93
CA GLN A 211 3.35 18.09 14.98
C GLN A 211 4.52 19.06 15.21
N ASP A 212 4.85 19.35 16.46
CA ASP A 212 5.96 20.24 16.80
C ASP A 212 7.33 19.59 16.55
N SER A 213 7.47 18.29 16.80
CA SER A 213 8.65 17.53 16.39
C SER A 213 8.84 17.60 14.87
N PHE A 214 7.77 17.37 14.10
CA PHE A 214 7.81 17.44 12.63
C PHE A 214 8.20 18.84 12.15
N LYS A 215 7.61 19.90 12.71
CA LYS A 215 8.01 21.29 12.40
C LYS A 215 9.49 21.55 12.68
N LEU A 216 10.01 21.05 13.79
CA LEU A 216 11.43 21.19 14.14
C LEU A 216 12.31 20.43 13.13
N PHE A 217 11.92 19.21 12.75
CA PHE A 217 12.64 18.43 11.73
C PHE A 217 12.69 19.14 10.38
N ILE A 218 11.57 19.70 9.91
CA ILE A 218 11.53 20.52 8.69
C ILE A 218 12.47 21.72 8.81
N LYS A 219 12.46 22.41 9.95
CA LYS A 219 13.39 23.53 10.20
C LYS A 219 14.84 23.07 10.11
N MET A 220 15.18 21.93 10.72
CA MET A 220 16.53 21.35 10.66
C MET A 220 16.93 21.01 9.22
N LEU A 221 16.06 20.34 8.46
CA LEU A 221 16.32 20.04 7.04
C LEU A 221 16.63 21.30 6.23
N LYS A 222 15.93 22.40 6.50
CA LYS A 222 16.15 23.69 5.81
C LYS A 222 17.45 24.39 6.21
N THR A 223 17.97 24.14 7.41
CA THR A 223 19.15 24.85 7.95
C THR A 223 20.44 24.04 7.91
N SER A 224 20.35 22.71 7.87
CA SER A 224 21.50 21.83 8.08
C SER A 224 22.24 21.45 6.80
N LEU A 225 21.82 21.94 5.63
CA LEU A 225 22.39 21.59 4.32
C LEU A 225 22.58 22.82 3.43
#